data_AF-A0A5J9UC44-F1
#
_entry.id   AF-A0A5J9UC44-F1
#
_cell.length_a   1.000
_cell.length_b   1.000
_cell.length_c   1.000
_cell.angle_alpha   90.00
_cell.angle_beta   90.00
_cell.angle_gamma   90.00
#
_symmetry.space_group_name_H-M   'P 1'
#
loop_
_entity.id
_entity.type
_entity.pdbx_description
1 polymer ?
#
loop_
_entity_poly.entity_id
_entity_poly.type
_entity_poly.pdbx_seq_one_letter_code
_entity_poly.pdbx_strand_id
1 'polypeptide(L)'
;LACDFSASPAHPNPSSPVSNGERRPPPLAVPGYASDKSISRRIPYVLLSLSRAVPPQRRLTKLPEMAGDCSGNRRGGRSQREPNPMDKLTDDLLIEILSRVPYRSLRRFACVSRRWRALIADPHNHRKLPQTLAGFFYHDYGRTLPYMACTGPPSIDPCLSFLPDRDREGLRLVDGCNGLLLCRCYRFAAKEEFDYLVINLATEKCVAVPVSRRSSKKVVHMARLGFEPAISSHFHVFEFQLDWPENNNNEDDENSDGEDEEDGHGRVLGVEIYSSETGLWSFKQSNWSVDIKLNPGFNSVFVQGMLYVVATSVIGAVDMEGRTWRIIDFPKSEKSPILGTDPGFIHLSQGKLHLANRDDTTRDKLVIWVLEDSNSEKWTLKHTVSFIRLVRKYHVRFGFDEFIVVAIHPDRNMVFFVFGRGKKLMSYDMDSREVHMISHLGQNCYGYLPYVPLFSESLADGQQ
;
A
#
# COMPACT_ATOMS: atom_id res chain seq x y z
N LEU A 1 -60.24 2.28 44.50
CA LEU A 1 -60.73 3.35 43.60
C LEU A 1 -60.34 2.92 42.19
N ALA A 2 -61.05 1.99 41.55
CA ALA A 2 -62.37 2.13 40.88
C ALA A 2 -62.29 3.21 39.77
N CYS A 3 -62.56 3.01 38.47
CA CYS A 3 -63.08 1.93 37.61
C CYS A 3 -62.52 2.21 36.18
N ASP A 4 -62.07 1.24 35.37
CA ASP A 4 -62.82 0.34 34.47
C ASP A 4 -63.96 0.97 33.64
N PHE A 5 -63.87 0.89 32.31
CA PHE A 5 -64.96 0.40 31.44
C PHE A 5 -64.42 -0.18 30.10
N SER A 6 -64.80 -1.45 29.94
CA SER A 6 -64.79 -2.40 28.81
C SER A 6 -65.06 -1.89 27.38
N ALA A 7 -64.52 -2.58 26.36
CA ALA A 7 -65.22 -3.66 25.61
C ALA A 7 -64.52 -4.05 24.28
N SER A 8 -64.44 -5.37 24.02
CA SER A 8 -64.12 -6.09 22.76
C SER A 8 -65.34 -6.03 21.77
N PRO A 9 -65.41 -6.62 20.53
CA PRO A 9 -64.56 -7.66 19.90
C PRO A 9 -64.34 -7.65 18.34
N ALA A 10 -63.35 -8.45 17.91
CA ALA A 10 -63.28 -9.45 16.81
C ALA A 10 -63.54 -9.20 15.29
N HIS A 11 -62.58 -9.78 14.52
CA HIS A 11 -62.59 -10.43 13.17
C HIS A 11 -62.55 -9.57 11.88
N PRO A 12 -62.08 -10.10 10.71
CA PRO A 12 -61.32 -11.33 10.38
C PRO A 12 -60.10 -11.12 9.43
N ASN A 13 -59.32 -12.19 9.19
CA ASN A 13 -58.42 -12.37 8.03
C ASN A 13 -59.17 -12.18 6.70
N PRO A 14 -58.50 -11.77 5.60
CA PRO A 14 -58.20 -12.78 4.56
C PRO A 14 -56.96 -12.53 3.66
N SER A 15 -56.37 -13.65 3.21
CA SER A 15 -55.84 -13.98 1.87
C SER A 15 -55.08 -12.98 0.97
N SER A 16 -53.96 -13.49 0.46
CA SER A 16 -53.24 -13.16 -0.79
C SER A 16 -54.10 -12.78 -2.02
N PRO A 17 -53.55 -11.98 -2.95
CA PRO A 17 -53.45 -12.38 -4.37
C PRO A 17 -52.07 -12.05 -5.00
N VAL A 18 -51.47 -12.94 -5.78
CA VAL A 18 -51.58 -13.14 -7.25
C VAL A 18 -50.97 -12.01 -8.11
N SER A 19 -50.02 -12.46 -8.94
CA SER A 19 -49.30 -11.77 -10.01
C SER A 19 -50.19 -11.09 -11.05
N ASN A 20 -49.79 -9.89 -11.46
CA ASN A 20 -50.08 -9.38 -12.81
C ASN A 20 -48.84 -8.69 -13.37
N GLY A 21 -48.48 -9.10 -14.57
CA GLY A 21 -47.34 -8.59 -15.33
C GLY A 21 -47.65 -7.24 -15.97
N GLU A 22 -46.70 -6.33 -15.88
CA GLU A 22 -46.65 -5.14 -16.70
C GLU A 22 -45.41 -5.15 -17.60
N ARG A 23 -45.66 -4.83 -18.87
CA ARG A 23 -44.73 -4.84 -19.98
C ARG A 23 -43.75 -3.67 -19.84
N ARG A 24 -42.45 -3.95 -19.98
CA ARG A 24 -41.39 -2.93 -20.15
C ARG A 24 -41.53 -2.24 -21.52
N PRO A 25 -41.35 -0.92 -21.63
CA PRO A 25 -41.09 -0.27 -22.91
C PRO A 25 -39.62 -0.49 -23.35
N PRO A 26 -39.31 -0.48 -24.66
CA PRO A 26 -37.95 -0.70 -25.16
C PRO A 26 -37.05 0.52 -24.92
N PRO A 27 -35.71 0.35 -24.85
CA PRO A 27 -34.79 1.45 -24.67
C PRO A 27 -34.67 2.33 -25.92
N LEU A 28 -34.76 3.64 -25.72
CA LEU A 28 -34.48 4.66 -26.72
C LEU A 28 -33.00 4.64 -27.12
N ALA A 29 -32.77 4.74 -28.43
CA ALA A 29 -31.47 4.72 -29.06
C ALA A 29 -30.59 5.93 -28.68
N VAL A 30 -29.29 5.66 -28.55
CA VAL A 30 -28.20 6.60 -28.30
C VAL A 30 -27.92 7.44 -29.56
N PRO A 31 -27.79 8.77 -29.48
CA PRO A 31 -27.06 9.52 -30.49
C PRO A 31 -25.57 9.54 -30.14
N GLY A 32 -24.76 8.99 -31.04
CA GLY A 32 -23.30 9.02 -30.94
C GLY A 32 -22.76 10.45 -30.95
N TYR A 33 -21.78 10.70 -30.08
CA TYR A 33 -20.95 11.90 -30.15
C TYR A 33 -19.54 11.52 -30.58
N ALA A 34 -19.14 12.14 -31.67
CA ALA A 34 -17.86 12.04 -32.32
C ALA A 34 -16.72 12.43 -31.36
N SER A 35 -15.64 11.66 -31.42
CA SER A 35 -14.37 12.00 -30.80
C SER A 35 -13.74 13.19 -31.54
N ASP A 36 -13.76 14.37 -30.92
CA ASP A 36 -12.96 15.49 -31.39
C ASP A 36 -11.51 15.31 -30.92
N LYS A 37 -10.62 15.10 -31.89
CA LYS A 37 -9.18 14.97 -31.71
C LYS A 37 -8.54 16.34 -31.93
N SER A 38 -8.41 17.13 -30.88
CA SER A 38 -7.32 18.11 -30.73
C SER A 38 -7.36 18.59 -29.27
N ILE A 39 -6.31 18.45 -28.48
CA ILE A 39 -5.17 19.36 -28.44
C ILE A 39 -4.03 18.60 -27.75
N SER A 40 -2.97 18.35 -28.49
CA SER A 40 -1.66 17.94 -27.98
C SER A 40 -0.63 18.92 -28.52
N ARG A 41 0.42 19.16 -27.73
CA ARG A 41 1.58 20.07 -27.87
C ARG A 41 1.47 21.25 -26.89
N ARG A 42 2.45 21.52 -26.01
CA ARG A 42 3.91 21.50 -26.20
C ARG A 42 4.65 21.29 -24.87
N ILE A 43 5.62 20.37 -24.84
CA ILE A 43 6.81 20.45 -23.98
C ILE A 43 8.04 20.19 -24.90
N PRO A 44 9.16 20.93 -24.80
CA PRO A 44 10.19 20.94 -25.82
C PRO A 44 11.05 19.68 -25.84
N TYR A 45 11.20 19.11 -27.04
CA TYR A 45 12.16 18.06 -27.36
C TYR A 45 13.55 18.67 -27.54
N VAL A 46 14.45 18.47 -26.58
CA VAL A 46 15.90 18.48 -26.82
C VAL A 46 16.51 17.43 -25.91
N LEU A 47 16.82 16.24 -26.46
CA LEU A 47 17.75 15.18 -25.98
C LEU A 47 17.45 13.78 -26.58
N LEU A 48 16.79 13.69 -27.74
CA LEU A 48 16.67 12.45 -28.51
C LEU A 48 17.12 12.69 -29.95
N SER A 49 18.43 12.85 -30.12
CA SER A 49 19.09 12.85 -31.42
C SER A 49 20.45 12.23 -31.23
N LEU A 50 20.52 10.90 -31.15
CA LEU A 50 21.70 10.05 -31.43
C LEU A 50 21.35 8.58 -31.09
N SER A 51 20.42 7.98 -31.83
CA SER A 51 20.24 6.52 -31.90
C SER A 51 19.32 6.16 -33.06
N ARG A 52 19.81 6.36 -34.30
CA ARG A 52 19.26 5.71 -35.49
C ARG A 52 20.41 5.43 -36.46
N ALA A 53 21.08 4.31 -36.22
CA ALA A 53 21.79 3.55 -37.25
C ALA A 53 22.13 2.16 -36.67
N VAL A 54 21.26 1.18 -36.87
CA VAL A 54 21.59 -0.24 -36.72
C VAL A 54 21.52 -0.84 -38.12
N PRO A 55 22.64 -1.29 -38.73
CA PRO A 55 22.58 -2.05 -39.96
C PRO A 55 22.29 -3.55 -39.67
N PRO A 56 21.71 -4.29 -40.63
CA PRO A 56 21.16 -5.62 -40.38
C PRO A 56 22.24 -6.70 -40.26
N GLN A 57 22.00 -7.68 -39.37
CA GLN A 57 22.82 -8.88 -39.19
C GLN A 57 22.78 -9.77 -40.45
N ARG A 58 23.95 -10.04 -41.05
CA ARG A 58 24.12 -11.08 -42.07
C ARG A 58 24.45 -12.42 -41.41
N ARG A 59 23.79 -13.48 -41.87
CA ARG A 59 23.99 -14.89 -41.50
C ARG A 59 25.44 -15.34 -41.81
N LEU A 60 26.04 -16.08 -40.89
CA LEU A 60 27.28 -16.83 -41.11
C LEU A 60 26.97 -18.11 -41.92
N THR A 61 27.64 -18.29 -43.06
CA THR A 61 27.91 -19.60 -43.68
C THR A 61 29.42 -19.76 -43.88
N LYS A 62 29.93 -20.96 -43.61
CA LYS A 62 31.35 -21.33 -43.58
C LYS A 62 31.92 -21.69 -44.98
N LEU A 63 33.22 -21.38 -45.13
CA LEU A 63 34.31 -21.97 -45.96
C LEU A 63 34.37 -21.66 -47.49
N PRO A 64 35.57 -21.72 -48.15
CA PRO A 64 36.95 -21.96 -47.66
C PRO A 64 38.02 -20.93 -48.11
N GLU A 65 39.25 -21.14 -47.61
CA GLU A 65 40.51 -20.45 -47.88
C GLU A 65 40.90 -20.33 -49.36
N MET A 66 41.51 -19.20 -49.73
CA MET A 66 42.57 -19.11 -50.76
C MET A 66 43.48 -17.91 -50.46
N ALA A 67 44.79 -18.16 -50.56
CA ALA A 67 45.88 -17.22 -50.31
C ALA A 67 45.92 -16.06 -51.33
N GLY A 68 46.42 -14.91 -50.88
CA GLY A 68 46.63 -13.73 -51.73
C GLY A 68 47.26 -12.58 -50.95
N ASP A 69 48.59 -12.57 -50.96
CA ASP A 69 49.50 -11.57 -50.43
C ASP A 69 49.24 -10.18 -51.05
N CYS A 70 49.27 -9.11 -50.24
CA CYS A 70 49.51 -7.72 -50.68
C CYS A 70 49.69 -6.78 -49.48
N SER A 71 50.96 -6.51 -49.17
CA SER A 71 51.48 -5.45 -48.33
C SER A 71 50.84 -4.07 -48.60
N GLY A 72 50.30 -3.44 -47.56
CA GLY A 72 49.74 -2.08 -47.65
C GLY A 72 49.89 -1.33 -46.33
N ASN A 73 51.05 -0.70 -46.16
CA ASN A 73 51.43 0.13 -45.01
C ASN A 73 50.47 1.33 -44.88
N ARG A 74 49.57 1.35 -43.88
CA ARG A 74 48.78 2.55 -43.51
C ARG A 74 49.05 2.94 -42.06
N ARG A 75 49.77 4.05 -41.94
CA ARG A 75 50.15 4.75 -40.71
C ARG A 75 48.94 4.93 -39.79
N GLY A 76 49.08 4.50 -38.54
CA GLY A 76 48.07 4.66 -37.50
C GLY A 76 47.86 6.13 -37.15
N GLY A 77 46.71 6.68 -37.55
CA GLY A 77 46.14 7.87 -36.94
C GLY A 77 45.50 7.46 -35.61
N ARG A 78 46.14 7.82 -34.49
CA ARG A 78 45.55 7.68 -33.15
C ARG A 78 44.39 8.68 -33.05
N SER A 79 43.18 8.24 -33.40
CA SER A 79 41.96 9.02 -33.18
C SER A 79 41.85 9.26 -31.67
N GLN A 80 42.10 10.50 -31.24
CA GLN A 80 41.79 10.91 -29.88
C GLN A 80 40.26 10.83 -29.75
N ARG A 81 39.77 9.81 -29.03
CA ARG A 81 38.37 9.80 -28.60
C ARG A 81 38.18 11.00 -27.68
N GLU A 82 37.40 11.98 -28.13
CA GLU A 82 36.92 13.03 -27.23
C GLU A 82 36.26 12.37 -26.01
N PRO A 83 36.61 12.80 -24.79
CA PRO A 83 36.01 12.23 -23.58
C PRO A 83 34.50 12.45 -23.64
N ASN A 84 33.75 11.39 -23.33
CA ASN A 84 32.29 11.44 -23.35
C ASN A 84 31.85 12.58 -22.40
N PRO A 85 31.02 13.55 -22.83
CA PRO A 85 30.55 14.62 -21.95
C PRO A 85 29.91 14.09 -20.65
N MET A 86 29.38 12.86 -20.70
CA MET A 86 28.83 12.14 -19.55
C MET A 86 29.87 11.79 -18.46
N ASP A 87 31.16 11.75 -18.79
CA ASP A 87 32.23 11.49 -17.84
C ASP A 87 32.52 12.72 -16.96
N LYS A 88 32.01 13.92 -17.34
CA LYS A 88 32.18 15.17 -16.58
C LYS A 88 31.09 15.43 -15.53
N LEU A 89 29.94 14.75 -15.64
CA LEU A 89 28.89 14.83 -14.62
C LEU A 89 29.38 14.16 -13.34
N THR A 90 29.12 14.73 -12.16
CA THR A 90 29.39 14.08 -10.86
C THR A 90 28.31 13.06 -10.55
N ASP A 91 28.60 12.09 -9.67
CA ASP A 91 27.61 11.09 -9.26
C ASP A 91 26.40 11.73 -8.59
N ASP A 92 26.60 12.79 -7.79
CA ASP A 92 25.50 13.56 -7.18
C ASP A 92 24.55 14.17 -8.22
N LEU A 93 25.08 14.77 -9.28
CA LEU A 93 24.27 15.34 -10.36
C LEU A 93 23.54 14.24 -11.15
N LEU A 94 24.17 13.09 -11.34
CA LEU A 94 23.52 11.94 -11.98
C LEU A 94 22.36 11.43 -11.13
N ILE A 95 22.56 11.31 -9.81
CA ILE A 95 21.50 10.93 -8.88
C ILE A 95 20.37 11.96 -8.89
N GLU A 96 20.68 13.25 -8.99
CA GLU A 96 19.69 14.33 -9.07
C GLU A 96 18.90 14.35 -10.40
N ILE A 97 19.48 13.84 -11.49
CA ILE A 97 18.78 13.63 -12.76
C ILE A 97 17.90 12.38 -12.66
N LEU A 98 18.49 11.29 -12.16
CA LEU A 98 17.82 10.01 -11.94
C LEU A 98 16.64 10.14 -10.96
N SER A 99 16.75 11.02 -9.97
CA SER A 99 15.70 11.28 -8.96
C SER A 99 14.41 11.83 -9.57
N ARG A 100 14.51 12.49 -10.74
CA ARG A 100 13.40 13.21 -11.38
C ARG A 100 12.68 12.40 -12.46
N VAL A 101 13.21 11.24 -12.85
CA VAL A 101 12.59 10.43 -13.92
C VAL A 101 11.69 9.33 -13.36
N PRO A 102 10.56 9.00 -14.00
CA PRO A 102 9.71 7.90 -13.53
C PRO A 102 10.50 6.59 -13.39
N TYR A 103 10.15 5.75 -12.42
CA TYR A 103 10.89 4.51 -12.11
C TYR A 103 11.07 3.58 -13.33
N ARG A 104 10.07 3.52 -14.24
CA ARG A 104 10.21 2.75 -15.49
C ARG A 104 11.33 3.28 -16.39
N SER A 105 11.49 4.60 -16.45
CA SER A 105 12.58 5.26 -17.18
C SER A 105 13.92 5.05 -16.46
N LEU A 106 13.90 5.13 -15.12
CA LEU A 106 15.05 4.81 -14.28
C LEU A 106 15.62 3.42 -14.60
N ARG A 107 14.76 2.38 -14.65
CA ARG A 107 15.18 1.02 -15.03
C ARG A 107 15.75 0.94 -16.44
N ARG A 108 15.18 1.68 -17.41
CA ARG A 108 15.73 1.73 -18.77
C ARG A 108 17.10 2.37 -18.79
N PHE A 109 17.35 3.39 -17.97
CA PHE A 109 18.65 4.04 -17.88
C PHE A 109 19.74 3.16 -17.26
N ALA A 110 19.37 2.23 -16.37
CA ALA A 110 20.29 1.19 -15.89
C ALA A 110 20.83 0.32 -17.05
N CYS A 111 20.14 0.24 -18.18
CA CYS A 111 20.62 -0.48 -19.36
C CYS A 111 21.57 0.34 -20.24
N VAL A 112 21.56 1.68 -20.09
CA VAL A 112 22.29 2.60 -20.99
C VAL A 112 23.75 2.78 -20.58
N SER A 113 24.07 2.70 -19.28
CA SER A 113 25.43 2.88 -18.78
C SER A 113 25.70 2.06 -17.53
N ARG A 114 26.93 1.51 -17.43
CA ARG A 114 27.40 0.83 -16.22
C ARG A 114 27.44 1.76 -15.01
N ARG A 115 27.80 3.03 -15.21
CA ARG A 115 27.83 4.05 -14.15
C ARG A 115 26.43 4.35 -13.62
N TRP A 116 25.46 4.53 -14.52
CA TRP A 116 24.06 4.74 -14.16
C TRP A 116 23.49 3.51 -13.44
N ARG A 117 23.80 2.30 -13.91
CA ARG A 117 23.44 1.05 -13.23
C ARG A 117 23.99 0.97 -11.82
N ALA A 118 25.27 1.30 -11.62
CA ALA A 118 25.91 1.28 -10.31
C ALA A 118 25.23 2.26 -9.35
N LEU A 119 24.95 3.48 -9.79
CA LEU A 119 24.23 4.48 -8.99
C LEU A 119 22.80 4.07 -8.66
N ILE A 120 22.10 3.43 -9.61
CA ILE A 120 20.73 2.93 -9.41
C ILE A 120 20.69 1.73 -8.47
N ALA A 121 21.71 0.87 -8.50
CA ALA A 121 21.80 -0.32 -7.67
C ALA A 121 22.36 -0.05 -6.27
N ASP A 122 22.94 1.12 -6.04
CA ASP A 122 23.48 1.53 -4.75
C ASP A 122 22.36 1.80 -3.74
N PRO A 123 22.28 1.02 -2.64
CA PRO A 123 21.26 1.19 -1.60
C PRO A 123 21.20 2.60 -1.02
N HIS A 124 22.33 3.31 -0.96
CA HIS A 124 22.40 4.66 -0.41
C HIS A 124 21.66 5.68 -1.29
N ASN A 125 21.54 5.39 -2.59
CA ASN A 125 20.87 6.24 -3.56
C ASN A 125 19.39 5.90 -3.70
N HIS A 126 18.93 4.71 -3.28
CA HIS A 126 17.52 4.31 -3.36
C HIS A 126 16.56 5.28 -2.64
N ARG A 127 17.04 5.98 -1.60
CA ARG A 127 16.27 7.04 -0.91
C ARG A 127 16.06 8.29 -1.74
N LYS A 128 16.94 8.54 -2.71
CA LYS A 128 16.92 9.70 -3.61
C LYS A 128 16.27 9.37 -4.96
N LEU A 129 16.17 8.09 -5.32
CA LEU A 129 15.60 7.64 -6.58
C LEU A 129 14.10 7.36 -6.43
N PRO A 130 13.28 7.73 -7.42
CA PRO A 130 11.84 7.66 -7.29
C PRO A 130 11.44 6.19 -7.36
N GLN A 131 10.90 5.68 -6.28
CA GLN A 131 10.21 4.40 -6.32
C GLN A 131 8.75 4.70 -6.67
N THR A 132 8.40 4.50 -7.94
CA THR A 132 7.05 4.84 -8.39
C THR A 132 6.06 3.86 -7.77
N LEU A 133 5.10 4.39 -7.01
CA LEU A 133 3.91 3.68 -6.57
C LEU A 133 3.29 2.99 -7.79
N ALA A 134 3.42 1.66 -7.85
CA ALA A 134 3.03 0.89 -9.01
C ALA A 134 1.52 0.67 -9.03
N GLY A 135 0.92 0.53 -7.85
CA GLY A 135 -0.48 0.21 -7.72
C GLY A 135 -0.90 -0.06 -6.28
N PHE A 136 -2.09 -0.64 -6.14
CA PHE A 136 -2.70 -1.01 -4.86
C PHE A 136 -3.13 -2.47 -4.91
N PHE A 137 -2.78 -3.22 -3.87
CA PHE A 137 -3.47 -4.46 -3.54
C PHE A 137 -4.71 -4.15 -2.71
N TYR A 138 -5.71 -5.01 -2.79
CA TYR A 138 -6.89 -4.94 -1.95
C TYR A 138 -7.42 -6.35 -1.64
N HIS A 139 -8.43 -6.45 -0.78
CA HIS A 139 -9.15 -7.68 -0.52
C HIS A 139 -10.43 -7.72 -1.36
N ASP A 140 -10.72 -8.89 -1.93
CA ASP A 140 -11.94 -9.21 -2.68
C ASP A 140 -12.28 -10.68 -2.38
N TYR A 141 -13.53 -10.97 -2.02
CA TYR A 141 -13.99 -12.31 -1.59
C TYR A 141 -13.83 -13.41 -2.66
N GLY A 142 -13.49 -13.06 -3.90
CA GLY A 142 -13.27 -14.01 -4.99
C GLY A 142 -11.85 -14.03 -5.60
N ARG A 143 -10.90 -13.23 -5.09
CA ARG A 143 -9.55 -13.11 -5.70
C ARG A 143 -8.45 -13.19 -4.64
N THR A 144 -7.42 -13.97 -4.93
CA THR A 144 -6.28 -14.19 -4.03
C THR A 144 -5.47 -12.91 -3.75
N LEU A 145 -5.17 -12.14 -4.79
CA LEU A 145 -4.41 -10.88 -4.72
C LEU A 145 -4.87 -9.92 -5.82
N PRO A 146 -6.06 -9.31 -5.70
CA PRO A 146 -6.48 -8.33 -6.68
C PRO A 146 -5.55 -7.11 -6.62
N TYR A 147 -5.10 -6.68 -7.79
CA TYR A 147 -4.12 -5.61 -7.96
C TYR A 147 -4.62 -4.58 -8.96
N MET A 148 -4.47 -3.30 -8.62
CA MET A 148 -4.78 -2.18 -9.49
C MET A 148 -3.53 -1.36 -9.76
N ALA A 149 -3.09 -1.30 -11.02
CA ALA A 149 -1.97 -0.45 -11.42
C ALA A 149 -2.37 1.03 -11.46
N CYS A 150 -1.50 1.91 -10.97
CA CYS A 150 -1.67 3.36 -11.09
C CYS A 150 -1.50 3.85 -12.53
N THR A 151 -0.67 3.17 -13.32
CA THR A 151 -0.35 3.58 -14.70
C THR A 151 -0.14 2.37 -15.63
N GLY A 152 -0.97 2.26 -16.66
CA GLY A 152 -0.82 1.27 -17.73
C GLY A 152 -0.90 -0.19 -17.25
N PRO A 153 -0.47 -1.16 -18.08
CA PRO A 153 -0.45 -2.56 -17.69
C PRO A 153 0.50 -2.81 -16.49
N PRO A 154 0.15 -3.73 -15.58
CA PRO A 154 1.01 -4.09 -14.45
C PRO A 154 2.38 -4.57 -14.95
N SER A 155 3.45 -4.13 -14.31
CA SER A 155 4.82 -4.58 -14.60
C SER A 155 5.28 -5.77 -13.73
N ILE A 156 4.34 -6.31 -12.95
CA ILE A 156 4.49 -7.47 -12.07
C ILE A 156 3.43 -8.50 -12.47
N ASP A 157 3.66 -9.77 -12.17
CA ASP A 157 2.62 -10.79 -12.30
C ASP A 157 1.79 -10.86 -11.01
N PRO A 158 0.57 -10.29 -10.96
CA PRO A 158 -0.28 -10.38 -9.78
C PRO A 158 -0.87 -11.79 -9.60
N CYS A 159 -0.77 -12.67 -10.61
CA CYS A 159 -1.33 -14.02 -10.55
C CYS A 159 -0.43 -15.00 -9.79
N LEU A 160 0.78 -14.60 -9.39
CA LEU A 160 1.74 -15.42 -8.65
C LEU A 160 2.08 -16.74 -9.38
N SER A 161 2.26 -16.71 -10.70
CA SER A 161 2.48 -17.93 -11.49
C SER A 161 3.74 -18.71 -11.12
N PHE A 162 4.69 -18.08 -10.42
CA PHE A 162 5.89 -18.74 -9.89
C PHE A 162 5.63 -19.61 -8.66
N LEU A 163 4.47 -19.48 -7.99
CA LEU A 163 4.08 -20.32 -6.86
C LEU A 163 3.27 -21.54 -7.33
N PRO A 164 3.37 -22.69 -6.63
CA PRO A 164 2.50 -23.83 -6.87
C PRO A 164 1.01 -23.47 -6.71
N ASP A 165 0.13 -24.04 -7.54
CA ASP A 165 -1.32 -23.73 -7.52
C ASP A 165 -1.96 -23.91 -6.13
N ARG A 166 -1.57 -24.97 -5.42
CA ARG A 166 -2.03 -25.25 -4.06
C ARG A 166 -1.73 -24.11 -3.08
N ASP A 167 -0.57 -23.47 -3.23
CA ASP A 167 -0.17 -22.35 -2.37
C ASP A 167 -0.91 -21.06 -2.74
N ARG A 168 -1.28 -20.91 -4.02
CA ARG A 168 -2.00 -19.74 -4.55
C ARG A 168 -3.46 -19.70 -4.09
N GLU A 169 -4.15 -20.82 -4.04
CA GLU A 169 -5.57 -20.87 -3.64
C GLU A 169 -5.77 -20.48 -2.15
N GLY A 170 -4.85 -20.93 -1.30
CA GLY A 170 -4.86 -20.67 0.13
C GLY A 170 -4.19 -19.36 0.57
N LEU A 171 -3.73 -18.52 -0.36
CA LEU A 171 -3.00 -17.31 0.00
C LEU A 171 -3.95 -16.16 0.38
N ARG A 172 -3.66 -15.47 1.48
CA ARG A 172 -4.37 -14.27 1.94
C ARG A 172 -3.36 -13.19 2.30
N LEU A 173 -3.51 -12.01 1.71
CA LEU A 173 -2.66 -10.86 2.01
C LEU A 173 -2.89 -10.40 3.45
N VAL A 174 -1.83 -9.99 4.13
CA VAL A 174 -1.89 -9.47 5.51
C VAL A 174 -1.37 -8.04 5.55
N ASP A 175 -0.17 -7.83 5.04
CA ASP A 175 0.52 -6.54 5.12
C ASP A 175 1.53 -6.37 3.98
N GLY A 176 2.07 -5.16 3.81
CA GLY A 176 3.14 -4.87 2.86
C GLY A 176 4.12 -3.84 3.39
N CYS A 177 5.40 -4.01 3.09
CA CYS A 177 6.45 -3.10 3.53
C CYS A 177 7.59 -3.02 2.52
N ASN A 178 7.88 -1.82 2.00
CA ASN A 178 9.01 -1.52 1.12
C ASN A 178 9.23 -2.56 -0.02
N GLY A 179 8.12 -2.98 -0.63
CA GLY A 179 8.08 -3.89 -1.79
C GLY A 179 8.02 -5.38 -1.47
N LEU A 180 8.05 -5.74 -0.19
CA LEU A 180 7.70 -7.08 0.29
C LEU A 180 6.23 -7.14 0.69
N LEU A 181 5.61 -8.30 0.48
CA LEU A 181 4.25 -8.61 0.91
C LEU A 181 4.29 -9.73 1.94
N LEU A 182 3.49 -9.61 3.00
CA LEU A 182 3.26 -10.65 3.99
C LEU A 182 1.91 -11.30 3.72
N CYS A 183 1.90 -12.62 3.58
CA CYS A 183 0.69 -13.40 3.33
C CYS A 183 0.57 -14.56 4.32
N ARG A 184 -0.67 -14.96 4.63
CA ARG A 184 -0.99 -16.26 5.23
C ARG A 184 -1.25 -17.26 4.12
N CYS A 185 -0.66 -18.45 4.23
CA CYS A 185 -0.84 -19.56 3.31
C CYS A 185 -1.50 -20.72 4.05
N TYR A 186 -2.79 -20.94 3.79
CA TYR A 186 -3.56 -22.02 4.39
C TYR A 186 -3.32 -23.32 3.62
N ARG A 187 -2.35 -24.13 4.07
CA ARG A 187 -1.91 -25.37 3.39
C ARG A 187 -2.58 -26.64 3.92
N PHE A 188 -3.21 -26.60 5.09
CA PHE A 188 -3.63 -27.80 5.83
C PHE A 188 -5.14 -28.06 5.79
N ALA A 189 -5.52 -29.32 6.06
CA ALA A 189 -6.91 -29.76 6.15
C ALA A 189 -7.67 -29.16 7.36
N ALA A 190 -6.93 -28.65 8.36
CA ALA A 190 -7.48 -27.90 9.47
C ALA A 190 -7.72 -26.44 9.06
N LYS A 191 -8.95 -25.96 9.24
CA LYS A 191 -9.46 -24.68 8.71
C LYS A 191 -8.73 -23.42 9.25
N GLU A 192 -7.92 -23.56 10.30
CA GLU A 192 -7.32 -22.44 11.05
C GLU A 192 -5.77 -22.42 11.02
N GLU A 193 -5.12 -23.42 10.42
CA GLU A 193 -3.65 -23.49 10.37
C GLU A 193 -3.10 -22.87 9.08
N PHE A 194 -2.13 -21.97 9.20
CA PHE A 194 -1.50 -21.29 8.07
C PHE A 194 -0.01 -21.07 8.32
N ASP A 195 0.78 -21.06 7.25
CA ASP A 195 2.16 -20.57 7.26
C ASP A 195 2.20 -19.07 6.91
N TYR A 196 3.19 -18.34 7.40
CA TYR A 196 3.51 -17.02 6.87
C TYR A 196 4.43 -17.14 5.65
N LEU A 197 4.10 -16.42 4.57
CA LEU A 197 4.94 -16.27 3.40
C LEU A 197 5.29 -14.80 3.21
N VAL A 198 6.58 -14.50 3.09
CA VAL A 198 7.06 -13.17 2.68
C VAL A 198 7.44 -13.24 1.20
N ILE A 199 6.79 -12.41 0.39
CA ILE A 199 6.85 -12.47 -1.06
C ILE A 199 7.43 -11.17 -1.62
N ASN A 200 8.45 -11.28 -2.46
CA ASN A 200 8.86 -10.20 -3.36
C ASN A 200 8.35 -10.50 -4.78
N LEU A 201 7.24 -9.84 -5.15
CA LEU A 201 6.63 -9.99 -6.48
C LEU A 201 7.52 -9.49 -7.61
N ALA A 202 8.39 -8.52 -7.36
CA ALA A 202 9.21 -7.91 -8.40
C ALA A 202 10.38 -8.80 -8.82
N THR A 203 10.79 -9.73 -7.96
CA THR A 203 11.84 -10.72 -8.21
C THR A 203 11.31 -12.14 -8.25
N GLU A 204 10.00 -12.35 -8.09
CA GLU A 204 9.36 -13.68 -8.09
C GLU A 204 9.98 -14.64 -7.05
N LYS A 205 10.34 -14.10 -5.88
CA LYS A 205 10.94 -14.86 -4.79
C LYS A 205 10.01 -14.85 -3.56
N CYS A 206 10.02 -15.94 -2.81
CA CYS A 206 9.28 -16.05 -1.55
C CYS A 206 10.10 -16.78 -0.48
N VAL A 207 9.86 -16.45 0.78
CA VAL A 207 10.44 -17.11 1.95
C VAL A 207 9.32 -17.51 2.90
N ALA A 208 9.34 -18.76 3.37
CA ALA A 208 8.44 -19.21 4.42
C ALA A 208 8.96 -18.80 5.79
N VAL A 209 8.08 -18.24 6.61
CA VAL A 209 8.36 -17.90 7.99
C VAL A 209 7.70 -18.97 8.86
N PRO A 210 8.45 -19.64 9.74
CA PRO A 210 7.89 -20.68 10.60
C PRO A 210 6.81 -20.07 11.49
N VAL A 211 5.71 -20.78 11.72
CA VAL A 211 4.58 -20.27 12.50
C VAL A 211 4.91 -20.30 13.98
N SER A 212 4.59 -19.21 14.68
CA SER A 212 4.46 -19.22 16.13
C SER A 212 3.29 -20.14 16.51
N ARG A 213 3.58 -21.33 17.09
CA ARG A 213 2.55 -22.34 17.41
C ARG A 213 1.66 -21.93 18.59
N ARG A 214 0.84 -20.89 18.46
CA ARG A 214 -0.18 -20.52 19.48
C ARG A 214 -1.37 -19.80 18.86
N SER A 215 -2.29 -20.49 18.20
CA SER A 215 -3.64 -19.97 18.05
C SER A 215 -4.52 -20.47 19.20
N SER A 216 -5.15 -19.56 19.92
CA SER A 216 -6.24 -19.87 20.86
C SER A 216 -7.48 -19.10 20.41
N LYS A 217 -8.68 -19.62 20.69
CA LYS A 217 -9.93 -18.95 20.30
C LYS A 217 -10.12 -17.57 20.96
N LYS A 218 -9.40 -17.28 22.05
CA LYS A 218 -9.49 -16.00 22.78
C LYS A 218 -8.52 -14.91 22.31
N VAL A 219 -7.38 -15.29 21.71
CA VAL A 219 -6.33 -14.34 21.34
C VAL A 219 -6.28 -14.21 19.82
N VAL A 220 -6.52 -12.99 19.33
CA VAL A 220 -6.42 -12.66 17.91
C VAL A 220 -5.00 -12.20 17.60
N HIS A 221 -4.41 -12.75 16.54
CA HIS A 221 -3.06 -12.40 16.12
C HIS A 221 -3.10 -11.43 14.93
N MET A 222 -2.53 -10.24 15.11
CA MET A 222 -2.33 -9.26 14.04
C MET A 222 -0.86 -9.20 13.65
N ALA A 223 -0.53 -9.65 12.45
CA ALA A 223 0.84 -9.61 11.95
C ALA A 223 1.12 -8.37 11.08
N ARG A 224 2.29 -7.77 11.26
CA ARG A 224 2.81 -6.65 10.47
C ARG A 224 4.22 -6.94 9.95
N LEU A 225 4.56 -6.37 8.80
CA LEU A 225 5.86 -6.55 8.17
C LEU A 225 6.75 -5.32 8.40
N GLY A 226 7.98 -5.57 8.87
CA GLY A 226 9.02 -4.55 8.98
C GLY A 226 10.20 -4.86 8.07
N PHE A 227 10.44 -4.02 7.08
CA PHE A 227 11.59 -4.17 6.19
C PHE A 227 12.07 -2.81 5.73
N GLU A 228 13.36 -2.49 5.93
CA GLU A 228 13.96 -1.28 5.38
C GLU A 228 15.26 -1.64 4.65
N PRO A 229 15.25 -1.78 3.31
CA PRO A 229 16.40 -2.27 2.54
C PRO A 229 17.61 -1.34 2.62
N ALA A 230 17.41 -0.08 3.03
CA ALA A 230 18.49 0.88 3.23
C ALA A 230 19.26 0.67 4.55
N ILE A 231 18.72 -0.11 5.49
CA ILE A 231 19.33 -0.38 6.80
C ILE A 231 19.78 -1.84 6.90
N SER A 232 18.95 -2.78 6.46
CA SER A 232 19.23 -4.21 6.57
C SER A 232 18.64 -4.99 5.38
N SER A 233 19.30 -6.07 5.00
CA SER A 233 18.76 -7.07 4.07
C SER A 233 17.74 -8.00 4.73
N HIS A 234 17.56 -7.90 6.05
CA HIS A 234 16.68 -8.75 6.84
C HIS A 234 15.35 -8.03 7.13
N PHE A 235 14.26 -8.74 6.89
CA PHE A 235 12.93 -8.36 7.32
C PHE A 235 12.59 -8.94 8.70
N HIS A 236 11.59 -8.33 9.33
CA HIS A 236 11.00 -8.74 10.59
C HIS A 236 9.49 -8.91 10.43
N VAL A 237 8.91 -9.87 11.15
CA VAL A 237 7.45 -10.03 11.25
C VAL A 237 7.04 -9.82 12.69
N PHE A 238 6.12 -8.88 12.93
CA PHE A 238 5.61 -8.53 14.24
C PHE A 238 4.20 -9.09 14.38
N GLU A 239 4.03 -10.09 15.23
CA GLU A 239 2.73 -10.69 15.52
C GLU A 239 2.21 -10.21 16.88
N PHE A 240 1.29 -9.26 16.86
CA PHE A 240 0.65 -8.75 18.06
C PHE A 240 -0.41 -9.71 18.57
N GLN A 241 -0.34 -10.02 19.87
CA GLN A 241 -1.36 -10.77 20.59
C GLN A 241 -2.40 -9.79 21.13
N LEU A 242 -3.64 -9.96 20.68
CA LEU A 242 -4.75 -9.07 21.02
C LEU A 242 -5.79 -9.80 21.86
N ASP A 243 -6.20 -9.14 22.94
CA ASP A 243 -7.36 -9.52 23.74
C ASP A 243 -8.59 -8.77 23.22
N TRP A 244 -9.57 -9.50 22.72
CA TRP A 244 -10.87 -8.95 22.32
C TRP A 244 -11.87 -9.16 23.46
N PRO A 245 -12.67 -8.16 23.84
CA PRO A 245 -13.79 -8.40 24.73
C PRO A 245 -14.69 -9.45 24.06
N GLU A 246 -15.04 -10.51 24.80
CA GLU A 246 -16.01 -11.50 24.30
C GLU A 246 -17.34 -10.75 24.10
N ASN A 247 -17.79 -10.63 22.84
CA ASN A 247 -19.20 -10.35 22.59
C ASN A 247 -19.96 -11.44 23.36
N ASN A 248 -20.65 -11.06 24.43
CA ASN A 248 -21.67 -11.92 25.02
C ASN A 248 -22.76 -12.06 23.96
N ASN A 249 -22.61 -13.03 23.05
CA ASN A 249 -23.69 -13.55 22.25
C ASN A 249 -24.64 -14.29 23.19
N ASN A 250 -25.31 -13.55 24.08
CA ASN A 250 -26.60 -13.96 24.57
C ASN A 250 -27.55 -13.59 23.42
N GLU A 251 -27.97 -14.59 22.65
CA GLU A 251 -28.92 -14.48 21.54
C GLU A 251 -30.33 -14.01 21.98
N ASP A 252 -30.49 -13.44 23.19
CA ASP A 252 -31.78 -13.17 23.83
C ASP A 252 -32.03 -11.69 24.18
N ASP A 253 -31.12 -10.75 23.89
CA ASP A 253 -31.35 -9.33 24.23
C ASP A 253 -31.92 -8.54 23.04
N GLU A 254 -33.22 -8.74 22.76
CA GLU A 254 -34.00 -7.99 21.76
C GLU A 254 -34.18 -6.48 22.12
N ASN A 255 -33.53 -5.98 23.18
CA ASN A 255 -33.70 -4.61 23.68
C ASN A 255 -32.40 -3.79 23.78
N SER A 256 -31.30 -4.22 23.17
CA SER A 256 -30.16 -3.30 23.00
C SER A 256 -30.45 -2.34 21.85
N ASP A 257 -30.85 -1.13 22.23
CA ASP A 257 -30.77 0.09 21.44
C ASP A 257 -29.35 0.24 20.89
N GLY A 258 -29.15 -0.26 19.66
CA GLY A 258 -27.85 -0.39 18.98
C GLY A 258 -27.15 0.94 18.68
N GLU A 259 -26.68 1.62 19.71
CA GLU A 259 -25.80 2.79 19.61
C GLU A 259 -24.33 2.49 19.96
N ASP A 260 -24.05 1.33 20.57
CA ASP A 260 -22.68 0.89 20.84
C ASP A 260 -22.31 -0.27 19.91
N GLU A 261 -21.90 0.06 18.67
CA GLU A 261 -21.11 -0.84 17.82
C GLU A 261 -19.80 -1.15 18.58
N GLU A 262 -19.80 -2.18 19.42
CA GLU A 262 -18.65 -2.52 20.28
C GLU A 262 -17.41 -2.81 19.39
N ASP A 263 -16.56 -1.78 19.37
CA ASP A 263 -15.43 -1.53 18.49
C ASP A 263 -14.58 -2.78 18.19
N GLY A 264 -14.37 -3.09 16.91
CA GLY A 264 -13.50 -4.17 16.40
C GLY A 264 -11.99 -3.98 16.67
N HIS A 265 -11.65 -3.67 17.91
CA HIS A 265 -10.36 -3.22 18.42
C HIS A 265 -9.92 -4.14 19.56
N GLY A 266 -8.74 -4.74 19.43
CA GLY A 266 -8.18 -5.62 20.46
C GLY A 266 -7.11 -4.92 21.30
N ARG A 267 -7.14 -5.12 22.63
CA ARG A 267 -6.10 -4.64 23.54
C ARG A 267 -4.81 -5.43 23.31
N VAL A 268 -3.68 -4.75 23.18
CA VAL A 268 -2.41 -5.43 22.95
C VAL A 268 -1.83 -6.01 24.25
N LEU A 269 -1.63 -7.32 24.29
CA LEU A 269 -0.99 -8.03 25.41
C LEU A 269 0.54 -8.10 25.25
N GLY A 270 1.01 -8.19 24.01
CA GLY A 270 2.41 -8.31 23.67
C GLY A 270 2.60 -8.54 22.18
N VAL A 271 3.86 -8.75 21.79
CA VAL A 271 4.25 -8.98 20.40
C VAL A 271 5.27 -10.10 20.33
N GLU A 272 5.11 -10.99 19.36
CA GLU A 272 6.13 -11.94 18.96
C GLU A 272 6.82 -11.42 17.69
N ILE A 273 8.15 -11.34 17.73
CA ILE A 273 8.93 -10.74 16.65
C ILE A 273 9.84 -11.80 16.05
N TYR A 274 9.61 -12.10 14.78
CA TYR A 274 10.51 -12.91 13.95
C TYR A 274 11.58 -12.03 13.32
N SER A 275 12.83 -12.49 13.31
CA SER A 275 13.91 -11.90 12.52
C SER A 275 14.38 -12.89 11.46
N SER A 276 14.43 -12.47 10.20
CA SER A 276 15.04 -13.27 9.12
C SER A 276 16.56 -13.33 9.19
N GLU A 277 17.20 -12.57 10.07
CA GLU A 277 18.65 -12.68 10.33
C GLU A 277 18.96 -13.90 11.19
N THR A 278 18.18 -14.09 12.27
CA THR A 278 18.38 -15.18 13.23
C THR A 278 17.54 -16.42 12.91
N GLY A 279 16.47 -16.25 12.14
CA GLY A 279 15.48 -17.29 11.87
C GLY A 279 14.61 -17.64 13.09
N LEU A 280 14.63 -16.82 14.14
CA LEU A 280 13.97 -17.11 15.42
C LEU A 280 12.88 -16.09 15.75
N TRP A 281 11.89 -16.56 16.51
CA TRP A 281 10.87 -15.74 17.14
C TRP A 281 11.28 -15.33 18.56
N SER A 282 10.91 -14.12 18.95
CA SER A 282 11.11 -13.61 20.30
C SER A 282 9.86 -12.92 20.82
N PHE A 283 9.31 -13.40 21.93
CA PHE A 283 8.14 -12.79 22.56
C PHE A 283 8.55 -11.67 23.51
N LYS A 284 7.80 -10.56 23.47
CA LYS A 284 7.87 -9.43 24.41
C LYS A 284 6.48 -9.06 24.87
N GLN A 285 6.30 -8.96 26.18
CA GLN A 285 5.09 -8.38 26.74
C GLN A 285 5.01 -6.89 26.35
N SER A 286 3.79 -6.39 26.15
CA SER A 286 3.57 -4.97 25.85
C SER A 286 4.16 -4.11 26.95
N ASN A 287 4.98 -3.13 26.56
CA ASN A 287 5.60 -2.17 27.48
C ASN A 287 5.26 -0.72 27.11
N TRP A 288 4.14 -0.52 26.40
CA TRP A 288 3.58 0.81 26.24
C TRP A 288 3.09 1.35 27.58
N SER A 289 3.27 2.65 27.82
CA SER A 289 2.86 3.31 29.06
C SER A 289 1.35 3.32 29.29
N VAL A 290 0.55 3.13 28.23
CA VAL A 290 -0.88 2.90 28.31
C VAL A 290 -1.30 1.73 27.42
N ASP A 291 -2.44 1.14 27.75
CA ASP A 291 -3.08 0.14 26.91
C ASP A 291 -3.57 0.77 25.61
N ILE A 292 -2.99 0.35 24.49
CA ILE A 292 -3.47 0.74 23.17
C ILE A 292 -4.31 -0.39 22.57
N LYS A 293 -5.36 0.00 21.84
CA LYS A 293 -6.20 -0.95 21.10
C LYS A 293 -5.91 -0.85 19.61
N LEU A 294 -5.63 -1.98 18.97
CA LEU A 294 -5.34 -2.07 17.53
C LEU A 294 -6.55 -2.62 16.77
N ASN A 295 -6.79 -2.09 15.57
CA ASN A 295 -7.80 -2.58 14.64
C ASN A 295 -7.10 -3.18 13.39
N PRO A 296 -7.49 -4.38 12.92
CA PRO A 296 -6.90 -5.00 11.73
C PRO A 296 -6.94 -4.12 10.48
N GLY A 297 -7.93 -3.22 10.37
CA GLY A 297 -8.06 -2.29 9.25
C GLY A 297 -7.09 -1.10 9.27
N PHE A 298 -6.36 -0.88 10.36
CA PHE A 298 -5.41 0.24 10.46
C PHE A 298 -4.10 -0.05 9.74
N ASN A 299 -3.40 0.99 9.32
CA ASN A 299 -2.12 0.85 8.63
C ASN A 299 -0.94 0.83 9.62
N SER A 300 0.18 0.28 9.17
CA SER A 300 1.48 0.30 9.85
C SER A 300 2.55 0.88 8.93
N VAL A 301 3.59 1.45 9.53
CA VAL A 301 4.78 1.92 8.80
C VAL A 301 6.02 1.45 9.54
N PHE A 302 6.98 0.88 8.83
CA PHE A 302 8.29 0.55 9.38
C PHE A 302 9.34 1.50 8.81
N VAL A 303 10.02 2.24 9.68
CA VAL A 303 11.06 3.19 9.28
C VAL A 303 12.04 3.41 10.43
N GLN A 304 13.33 3.55 10.13
CA GLN A 304 14.39 3.78 11.10
C GLN A 304 14.45 2.71 12.20
N GLY A 305 14.19 1.45 11.85
CA GLY A 305 14.23 0.31 12.78
C GLY A 305 13.05 0.22 13.76
N MET A 306 12.04 1.07 13.59
CA MET A 306 10.84 1.11 14.42
C MET A 306 9.60 0.77 13.58
N LEU A 307 8.73 -0.08 14.12
CA LEU A 307 7.37 -0.27 13.62
C LEU A 307 6.44 0.73 14.29
N TYR A 308 5.73 1.52 13.50
CA TYR A 308 4.66 2.42 13.91
C TYR A 308 3.32 1.80 13.55
N VAL A 309 2.40 1.72 14.50
CA VAL A 309 1.04 1.19 14.34
C VAL A 309 0.03 2.22 14.83
N VAL A 310 -1.03 2.43 14.06
CA VAL A 310 -2.12 3.29 14.51
C VAL A 310 -2.99 2.55 15.51
N ALA A 311 -3.31 3.21 16.61
CA ALA A 311 -4.30 2.81 17.58
C ALA A 311 -5.41 3.87 17.68
N THR A 312 -6.39 3.66 18.57
CA THR A 312 -7.46 4.63 18.82
C THR A 312 -6.87 5.93 19.41
N SER A 313 -6.69 6.96 18.58
CA SER A 313 -6.19 8.32 18.88
C SER A 313 -4.69 8.52 19.16
N VAL A 314 -3.88 7.46 19.04
CA VAL A 314 -2.41 7.52 19.23
C VAL A 314 -1.69 6.63 18.22
N ILE A 315 -0.38 6.82 18.08
CA ILE A 315 0.51 5.91 17.34
C ILE A 315 1.37 5.15 18.36
N GLY A 316 1.28 3.83 18.37
CA GLY A 316 2.22 2.97 19.08
C GLY A 316 3.46 2.76 18.23
N ALA A 317 4.65 2.82 18.85
CA ALA A 317 5.90 2.46 18.19
C ALA A 317 6.65 1.40 19.00
N VAL A 318 7.26 0.44 18.31
CA VAL A 318 8.07 -0.64 18.89
C VAL A 318 9.29 -0.93 18.00
N ASP A 319 10.47 -1.12 18.60
CA ASP A 319 11.68 -1.47 17.83
C ASP A 319 11.68 -2.93 17.36
N MET A 320 12.57 -3.24 16.41
CA MET A 320 12.73 -4.59 15.83
C MET A 320 13.12 -5.71 16.81
N GLU A 321 13.50 -5.39 18.05
CA GLU A 321 13.81 -6.37 19.10
C GLU A 321 12.80 -6.34 20.26
N GLY A 322 11.78 -5.47 20.15
CA GLY A 322 10.79 -5.19 21.19
C GLY A 322 11.40 -4.69 22.50
N ARG A 323 12.52 -3.96 22.46
CA ARG A 323 13.18 -3.37 23.64
C ARG A 323 12.68 -1.96 23.94
N THR A 324 12.46 -1.17 22.91
CA THR A 324 12.03 0.23 22.99
C THR A 324 10.59 0.36 22.55
N TRP A 325 9.77 0.96 23.39
CA TRP A 325 8.34 1.17 23.18
C TRP A 325 8.03 2.65 23.39
N ARG A 326 7.25 3.25 22.49
CA ARG A 326 6.87 4.66 22.54
C ARG A 326 5.40 4.84 22.14
N ILE A 327 4.78 5.88 22.66
CA ILE A 327 3.44 6.32 22.28
C ILE A 327 3.58 7.75 21.79
N ILE A 328 3.05 8.01 20.60
CA ILE A 328 3.05 9.34 20.00
C ILE A 328 1.60 9.79 19.90
N ASP A 329 1.28 10.88 20.58
CA ASP A 329 -0.05 11.46 20.52
C ASP A 329 -0.36 12.02 19.14
N PHE A 330 -1.64 11.91 18.74
CA PHE A 330 -2.11 12.63 17.57
C PHE A 330 -2.06 14.15 17.85
N PRO A 331 -1.73 14.98 16.84
CA PRO A 331 -1.84 16.41 16.97
C PRO A 331 -3.28 16.81 17.32
N LYS A 332 -3.43 17.61 18.38
CA LYS A 332 -4.72 18.15 18.85
C LYS A 332 -4.65 19.68 18.90
N SER A 333 -5.73 20.32 18.52
CA SER A 333 -5.94 21.75 18.72
C SER A 333 -6.24 22.03 20.19
N GLU A 334 -5.55 23.01 20.79
CA GLU A 334 -5.81 23.46 22.17
C GLU A 334 -7.27 23.87 22.41
N LYS A 335 -7.98 24.24 21.34
CA LYS A 335 -9.37 24.71 21.37
C LYS A 335 -10.37 23.66 20.90
N SER A 336 -9.96 22.40 20.76
CA SER A 336 -10.86 21.35 20.27
C SER A 336 -12.03 21.15 21.25
N PRO A 337 -13.28 21.39 20.83
CA PRO A 337 -14.44 21.17 21.67
C PRO A 337 -14.87 19.69 21.69
N ILE A 338 -14.17 18.83 20.95
CA ILE A 338 -14.65 17.48 20.62
C ILE A 338 -13.90 16.41 21.41
N LEU A 339 -14.66 15.56 22.11
CA LEU A 339 -14.16 14.35 22.75
C LEU A 339 -13.97 13.24 21.71
N GLY A 340 -12.77 12.64 21.70
CA GLY A 340 -12.42 11.55 20.80
C GLY A 340 -11.84 11.99 19.46
N THR A 341 -11.00 11.12 18.88
CA THR A 341 -10.31 11.37 17.61
C THR A 341 -10.60 10.24 16.65
N ASP A 342 -11.01 10.58 15.43
CA ASP A 342 -11.17 9.60 14.36
C ASP A 342 -9.84 8.85 14.15
N PRO A 343 -9.89 7.56 13.80
CA PRO A 343 -8.67 6.82 13.55
C PRO A 343 -7.88 7.45 12.41
N GLY A 344 -6.56 7.49 12.58
CA GLY A 344 -5.64 8.07 11.60
C GLY A 344 -5.22 7.07 10.54
N PHE A 345 -4.71 7.59 9.42
CA PHE A 345 -3.93 6.83 8.46
C PHE A 345 -2.49 7.33 8.46
N ILE A 346 -1.54 6.44 8.71
CA ILE A 346 -0.11 6.77 8.63
C ILE A 346 0.51 6.22 7.36
N HIS A 347 1.48 6.95 6.81
CA HIS A 347 2.28 6.48 5.68
C HIS A 347 3.63 7.18 5.65
N LEU A 348 4.63 6.56 5.01
CA LEU A 348 5.89 7.20 4.73
C LEU A 348 5.77 8.03 3.44
N SER A 349 6.13 9.31 3.51
CA SER A 349 6.23 10.18 2.33
C SER A 349 7.41 11.11 2.50
N GLN A 350 8.23 11.23 1.45
CA GLN A 350 9.41 12.10 1.43
C GLN A 350 10.36 11.83 2.61
N GLY A 351 10.48 10.56 3.00
CA GLY A 351 11.32 10.11 4.11
C GLY A 351 10.81 10.46 5.51
N LYS A 352 9.59 11.00 5.66
CA LYS A 352 9.00 11.36 6.96
C LYS A 352 7.65 10.68 7.17
N LEU A 353 7.34 10.38 8.43
CA LEU A 353 6.05 9.82 8.81
C LEU A 353 4.98 10.91 8.64
N HIS A 354 3.96 10.61 7.85
CA HIS A 354 2.80 11.47 7.66
C HIS A 354 1.58 10.83 8.34
N LEU A 355 0.73 11.67 8.92
CA LEU A 355 -0.56 11.29 9.48
C LEU A 355 -1.66 12.03 8.73
N ALA A 356 -2.59 11.29 8.15
CA ALA A 356 -3.82 11.81 7.58
C ALA A 356 -4.97 11.44 8.50
N ASN A 357 -5.67 12.45 9.02
CA ASN A 357 -6.85 12.27 9.85
C ASN A 357 -7.86 13.37 9.58
N ARG A 358 -9.03 13.24 10.19
CA ARG A 358 -10.02 14.31 10.20
C ARG A 358 -9.60 15.41 11.17
N ASP A 359 -9.91 16.65 10.83
CA ASP A 359 -9.70 17.76 11.74
C ASP A 359 -10.54 17.62 13.01
N ASP A 360 -9.98 17.99 14.15
CA ASP A 360 -10.60 17.86 15.47
C ASP A 360 -11.49 19.06 15.85
N THR A 361 -11.59 20.08 14.98
CA THR A 361 -12.35 21.30 15.27
C THR A 361 -13.77 21.28 14.72
N THR A 362 -13.91 21.03 13.42
CA THR A 362 -15.17 21.07 12.67
C THR A 362 -15.52 19.71 12.07
N ARG A 363 -14.58 18.76 12.04
CA ARG A 363 -14.77 17.41 11.49
C ARG A 363 -15.22 17.41 10.02
N ASP A 364 -14.88 18.45 9.26
CA ASP A 364 -15.29 18.68 7.87
C ASP A 364 -14.10 18.74 6.89
N LYS A 365 -12.87 18.58 7.40
CA LYS A 365 -11.64 18.61 6.62
C LYS A 365 -10.80 17.35 6.85
N LEU A 366 -10.08 17.00 5.79
CA LEU A 366 -8.90 16.16 5.87
C LEU A 366 -7.70 17.05 6.22
N VAL A 367 -6.96 16.68 7.26
CA VAL A 367 -5.70 17.31 7.63
C VAL A 367 -4.57 16.30 7.48
N ILE A 368 -3.43 16.77 6.97
CA ILE A 368 -2.22 15.97 6.78
C ILE A 368 -1.11 16.62 7.60
N TRP A 369 -0.58 15.85 8.54
CA TRP A 369 0.49 16.24 9.44
C TRP A 369 1.78 15.49 9.09
N VAL A 370 2.91 16.11 9.41
CA VAL A 370 4.25 15.52 9.27
C VAL A 370 4.90 15.46 10.63
N LEU A 371 5.45 14.30 10.97
CA LEU A 371 6.30 14.14 12.14
C LEU A 371 7.71 14.60 11.76
N GLU A 372 8.15 15.74 12.27
CA GLU A 372 9.45 16.32 11.93
C GLU A 372 10.61 15.55 12.57
N ASP A 373 10.42 15.16 13.82
CA ASP A 373 11.34 14.32 14.57
C ASP A 373 10.54 13.34 15.42
N SER A 374 10.88 12.05 15.26
CA SER A 374 10.26 10.96 16.00
C SER A 374 10.62 10.96 17.48
N ASN A 375 11.71 11.62 17.87
CA ASN A 375 12.14 11.73 19.26
C ASN A 375 11.51 12.92 19.97
N SER A 376 11.28 14.02 19.25
CA SER A 376 10.67 15.22 19.83
C SER A 376 9.14 15.24 19.72
N GLU A 377 8.55 14.22 19.10
CA GLU A 377 7.10 14.06 18.89
C GLU A 377 6.44 15.31 18.27
N LYS A 378 7.21 16.04 17.46
CA LYS A 378 6.81 17.35 16.94
C LYS A 378 6.10 17.19 15.60
N TRP A 379 4.81 17.48 15.62
CA TRP A 379 3.97 17.53 14.43
C TRP A 379 3.95 18.91 13.79
N THR A 380 3.97 18.95 12.46
CA THR A 380 3.73 20.15 11.66
C THR A 380 2.57 19.91 10.71
N LEU A 381 1.66 20.88 10.60
CA LEU A 381 0.54 20.81 9.67
C LEU A 381 1.07 21.06 8.24
N LYS A 382 0.96 20.06 7.37
CA LYS A 382 1.39 20.15 5.97
C LYS A 382 0.28 20.63 5.07
N HIS A 383 -0.92 20.09 5.22
CA HIS A 383 -2.03 20.40 4.33
C HIS A 383 -3.39 20.24 4.99
N THR A 384 -4.34 21.06 4.53
CA THR A 384 -5.75 20.99 4.96
C THR A 384 -6.66 21.15 3.74
N VAL A 385 -7.66 20.28 3.63
CA VAL A 385 -8.64 20.34 2.55
C VAL A 385 -10.02 19.90 3.03
N SER A 386 -11.06 20.65 2.66
CA SER A 386 -12.43 20.32 3.06
C SER A 386 -13.00 19.13 2.27
N PHE A 387 -13.84 18.33 2.91
CA PHE A 387 -14.53 17.23 2.24
C PHE A 387 -15.48 17.71 1.14
N ILE A 388 -16.05 18.92 1.27
CA ILE A 388 -16.85 19.52 0.19
C ILE A 388 -16.01 19.75 -1.08
N ARG A 389 -14.70 20.03 -0.94
CA ARG A 389 -13.80 20.15 -2.09
C ARG A 389 -13.40 18.79 -2.64
N LEU A 390 -13.14 17.80 -1.77
CA LEU A 390 -12.71 16.46 -2.18
C LEU A 390 -13.82 15.66 -2.86
N VAL A 391 -15.02 15.65 -2.27
CA VAL A 391 -16.09 14.69 -2.60
C VAL A 391 -17.47 15.31 -2.72
N ARG A 392 -17.57 16.65 -2.66
CA ARG A 392 -18.84 17.40 -2.77
C ARG A 392 -19.88 17.02 -1.71
N LYS A 393 -19.42 16.66 -0.50
CA LYS A 393 -20.26 16.42 0.69
C LYS A 393 -19.80 17.27 1.88
N TYR A 394 -20.78 17.72 2.67
CA TYR A 394 -20.54 18.45 3.93
C TYR A 394 -20.22 17.49 5.09
N HIS A 395 -20.88 16.35 5.11
CA HIS A 395 -20.68 15.32 6.13
C HIS A 395 -20.24 14.05 5.44
N VAL A 396 -19.14 13.51 5.95
CA VAL A 396 -18.50 12.28 5.50
C VAL A 396 -18.29 11.46 6.77
N ARG A 397 -18.32 10.14 6.69
CA ARG A 397 -17.76 9.26 7.73
C ARG A 397 -16.32 8.92 7.36
N PHE A 398 -15.37 9.33 8.21
CA PHE A 398 -13.95 9.06 7.99
C PHE A 398 -13.62 7.69 8.56
N GLY A 399 -12.91 6.87 7.79
CA GLY A 399 -12.60 5.50 8.17
C GLY A 399 -13.69 4.50 7.77
N PHE A 400 -13.25 3.25 7.74
CA PHE A 400 -13.95 1.97 7.51
C PHE A 400 -14.82 1.83 6.24
N ASP A 401 -15.74 2.76 5.94
CA ASP A 401 -16.76 2.49 4.91
C ASP A 401 -16.98 3.57 3.86
N GLU A 402 -16.96 4.86 4.24
CA GLU A 402 -17.31 5.95 3.31
C GLU A 402 -16.09 6.65 2.72
N PHE A 403 -15.16 7.11 3.54
CA PHE A 403 -13.95 7.80 3.11
C PHE A 403 -12.72 7.18 3.77
N ILE A 404 -11.93 6.47 2.98
CA ILE A 404 -10.79 5.70 3.44
C ILE A 404 -9.54 6.25 2.75
N VAL A 405 -8.60 6.82 3.50
CA VAL A 405 -7.28 7.14 2.96
C VAL A 405 -6.52 5.83 2.76
N VAL A 406 -5.96 5.63 1.57
CA VAL A 406 -5.30 4.36 1.20
C VAL A 406 -3.80 4.52 0.92
N ALA A 407 -3.33 5.72 0.61
CA ALA A 407 -1.91 6.04 0.54
C ALA A 407 -1.66 7.54 0.55
N ILE A 408 -0.46 7.90 1.00
CA ILE A 408 0.16 9.19 0.69
C ILE A 408 1.32 8.88 -0.25
N HIS A 409 1.41 9.56 -1.40
CA HIS A 409 2.45 9.22 -2.38
C HIS A 409 3.83 9.32 -1.73
N PRO A 410 4.74 8.35 -1.94
CA PRO A 410 6.05 8.32 -1.28
C PRO A 410 6.97 9.51 -1.61
N ASP A 411 6.68 10.28 -2.67
CA ASP A 411 7.59 11.28 -3.25
C ASP A 411 6.87 12.60 -3.55
N ARG A 412 5.62 12.53 -4.00
CA ARG A 412 4.81 13.69 -4.42
C ARG A 412 3.87 14.13 -3.32
N ASN A 413 3.46 15.39 -3.37
CA ASN A 413 2.39 15.92 -2.51
C ASN A 413 1.03 15.44 -3.03
N MET A 414 0.77 14.13 -2.97
CA MET A 414 -0.49 13.54 -3.39
C MET A 414 -1.02 12.57 -2.33
N VAL A 415 -2.35 12.52 -2.18
CA VAL A 415 -3.05 11.55 -1.34
C VAL A 415 -4.02 10.75 -2.18
N PHE A 416 -4.12 9.45 -1.89
CA PHE A 416 -5.06 8.54 -2.50
C PHE A 416 -6.10 8.12 -1.47
N PHE A 417 -7.36 8.11 -1.89
CA PHE A 417 -8.47 7.72 -1.03
C PHE A 417 -9.55 7.01 -1.82
N VAL A 418 -10.29 6.15 -1.12
CA VAL A 418 -11.47 5.46 -1.64
C VAL A 418 -12.71 6.14 -1.08
N PHE A 419 -13.67 6.45 -1.95
CA PHE A 419 -14.88 7.16 -1.56
C PHE A 419 -16.18 6.50 -2.07
N GLY A 420 -17.16 6.43 -1.16
CA GLY A 420 -18.56 6.10 -1.43
C GLY A 420 -18.83 4.60 -1.64
N ARG A 421 -20.12 4.25 -1.75
CA ARG A 421 -20.59 2.84 -1.87
C ARG A 421 -20.03 2.10 -3.09
N GLY A 422 -19.74 2.81 -4.18
CA GLY A 422 -19.12 2.24 -5.38
C GLY A 422 -17.60 2.09 -5.29
N LYS A 423 -17.01 2.37 -4.12
CA LYS A 423 -15.57 2.33 -3.82
C LYS A 423 -14.74 2.92 -4.96
N LYS A 424 -14.91 4.23 -5.18
CA LYS A 424 -14.17 4.98 -6.19
C LYS A 424 -12.77 5.28 -5.67
N LEU A 425 -11.73 4.80 -6.34
CA LEU A 425 -10.36 5.19 -6.05
C LEU A 425 -10.08 6.56 -6.67
N MET A 426 -9.68 7.49 -5.83
CA MET A 426 -9.41 8.88 -6.18
C MET A 426 -7.97 9.24 -5.81
N SER A 427 -7.41 10.20 -6.52
CA SER A 427 -6.20 10.91 -6.11
C SER A 427 -6.50 12.39 -5.94
N TYR A 428 -5.80 13.02 -5.00
CA TYR A 428 -5.81 14.45 -4.80
C TYR A 428 -4.38 14.96 -4.77
N ASP A 429 -4.08 15.89 -5.67
CA ASP A 429 -2.81 16.62 -5.72
C ASP A 429 -2.91 17.83 -4.80
N MET A 430 -2.03 17.92 -3.79
CA MET A 430 -2.08 18.98 -2.80
C MET A 430 -1.57 20.32 -3.35
N ASP A 431 -0.69 20.28 -4.36
CA ASP A 431 -0.08 21.46 -4.97
C ASP A 431 -1.05 22.13 -5.94
N SER A 432 -1.60 21.37 -6.90
CA SER A 432 -2.61 21.88 -7.84
C SER A 432 -4.00 21.98 -7.22
N ARG A 433 -4.22 21.26 -6.11
CA ARG A 433 -5.50 21.13 -5.41
C ARG A 433 -6.61 20.56 -6.29
N GLU A 434 -6.24 19.64 -7.18
CA GLU A 434 -7.12 18.94 -8.10
C GLU A 434 -7.41 17.51 -7.63
N VAL A 435 -8.64 17.06 -7.88
CA VAL A 435 -9.09 15.70 -7.56
C VAL A 435 -9.30 14.94 -8.87
N HIS A 436 -8.71 13.76 -8.97
CA HIS A 436 -8.81 12.90 -10.14
C HIS A 436 -9.36 11.53 -9.76
N MET A 437 -10.38 11.06 -10.48
CA MET A 437 -10.87 9.68 -10.35
C MET A 437 -9.94 8.75 -11.14
N ILE A 438 -9.45 7.70 -10.48
CA ILE A 438 -8.55 6.72 -11.07
C ILE A 438 -9.35 5.53 -11.60
N SER A 439 -10.18 4.94 -10.74
CA SER A 439 -10.98 3.76 -11.11
C SER A 439 -12.17 3.54 -10.18
N HIS A 440 -13.08 2.68 -10.63
CA HIS A 440 -14.10 2.04 -9.80
C HIS A 440 -13.61 0.65 -9.37
N LEU A 441 -13.56 0.40 -8.06
CA LEU A 441 -13.12 -0.90 -7.52
C LEU A 441 -14.27 -1.91 -7.42
N GLY A 442 -15.52 -1.43 -7.37
CA GLY A 442 -16.71 -2.26 -7.25
C GLY A 442 -17.19 -2.42 -5.80
N GLN A 443 -18.23 -3.23 -5.62
CA GLN A 443 -18.77 -3.55 -4.29
C GLN A 443 -17.94 -4.71 -3.70
N ASN A 444 -17.74 -4.72 -2.38
CA ASN A 444 -17.01 -5.75 -1.61
C ASN A 444 -15.47 -5.71 -1.66
N CYS A 445 -14.87 -4.54 -1.90
CA CYS A 445 -13.42 -4.35 -1.74
C CYS A 445 -13.07 -3.57 -0.46
N TYR A 446 -12.04 -4.04 0.25
CA TYR A 446 -11.54 -3.47 1.50
C TYR A 446 -10.04 -3.75 1.67
N GLY A 447 -9.42 -3.22 2.73
CA GLY A 447 -8.01 -3.48 3.06
C GLY A 447 -7.03 -3.16 1.93
N TYR A 448 -6.77 -1.87 1.71
CA TYR A 448 -5.97 -1.36 0.59
C TYR A 448 -4.50 -1.20 0.98
N LEU A 449 -3.60 -1.76 0.18
CA LEU A 449 -2.16 -1.74 0.43
C LEU A 449 -1.40 -1.12 -0.76
N PRO A 450 -0.77 0.05 -0.61
CA PRO A 450 0.05 0.63 -1.66
C PRO A 450 1.29 -0.25 -1.92
N TYR A 451 1.60 -0.45 -3.20
CA TYR A 451 2.73 -1.30 -3.61
C TYR A 451 3.77 -0.53 -4.41
N VAL A 452 5.01 -0.62 -3.91
CA VAL A 452 6.20 -0.05 -4.53
C VAL A 452 7.17 -1.22 -4.77
N PRO A 453 7.45 -1.63 -6.02
CA PRO A 453 8.17 -2.87 -6.25
C PRO A 453 9.66 -2.80 -5.88
N LEU A 454 10.18 -3.87 -5.26
CA LEU A 454 11.57 -4.01 -4.83
C LEU A 454 12.36 -4.93 -5.77
N PHE A 455 13.24 -4.38 -6.60
CA PHE A 455 13.99 -5.18 -7.58
C PHE A 455 15.37 -5.67 -7.08
N SER A 456 15.66 -5.52 -5.78
CA SER A 456 16.86 -6.11 -5.18
C SER A 456 16.70 -7.62 -5.03
N GLU A 457 17.74 -8.38 -5.40
CA GLU A 457 17.73 -9.85 -5.34
C GLU A 457 17.93 -10.41 -3.93
N SER A 458 18.32 -9.59 -2.95
CA SER A 458 18.58 -10.00 -1.57
C SER A 458 17.28 -10.12 -0.76
N LEU A 459 16.55 -11.22 -0.94
CA LEU A 459 15.80 -11.79 0.16
C LEU A 459 16.78 -12.71 0.88
N ALA A 460 16.97 -12.53 2.19
CA ALA A 460 17.85 -13.38 2.97
C ALA A 460 17.53 -14.85 2.67
N ASP A 461 18.49 -15.58 2.10
CA ASP A 461 18.37 -16.99 1.80
C ASP A 461 18.22 -17.73 3.13
N GLY A 462 16.97 -17.99 3.53
CA GLY A 462 16.69 -18.94 4.60
C GLY A 462 17.28 -20.28 4.18
N GLN A 463 18.20 -20.80 4.97
CA GLN A 463 18.83 -22.09 4.70
C GLN A 463 17.77 -23.17 4.43
N GLN A 464 17.97 -23.88 3.33
CA GLN A 464 17.13 -24.97 2.81
C GLN A 464 16.89 -26.10 3.82
#